data_AF-A0A430Q1P4-F1
#
_entry.id   AF-A0A430Q1P4-F1
#
_cell.length_a   1.000
_cell.length_b   1.000
_cell.length_c   1.000
_cell.angle_alpha   90.00
_cell.angle_beta   90.00
_cell.angle_gamma   90.00
#
_symmetry.space_group_name_H-M   'P 1'
#
loop_
_entity.id
_entity.type
_entity.pdbx_description
1 polymer ?
#
loop_
_entity_poly.entity_id
_entity_poly.type
_entity_poly.pdbx_seq_one_letter_code
_entity_poly.pdbx_strand_id
1 'polypeptide(L)'
;MDTRQPYEGENFENLTSNELANFKSTLACWNRLPIPLCIKQPQPNAISIYKLLEKQIVKITSDRGRIRRYLGNFTQTPEGLPYRNLFNEYLEMLKLTPIESINSPYCLCVNSGNINNHHGNNNNNNNNDHINENVDNHYYHYLMPAFYRLLTWLIETNRQFAIFIRTYGKDGEHILSAIEAYIHGKHSQEKAPFNAKQYISIDYTKWYLKRSDHEPLFQFIKEIPNKDQLDPNKQFMNISNNPNEIYQIWSKQIGVLHVIDDFNYWKSHNYHYKSSKPLWFNPYDPYIQHILFDDNIRFEEDGSNVIDLYQLNTTTTTTSSSSSSNGNGNNNNDDDDDITSSESNHYHHLDNKEAMKWENIYYVQADLLNIIKNRNYFIEKVNECEFNLDQIQKQFNII
;
A
#
# COMPACT_ATOMS: atom_id res chain seq x y z
N MET A 1 13.70 21.29 -8.32
CA MET A 1 13.23 19.94 -7.96
C MET A 1 13.62 19.73 -6.51
N ASP A 2 12.64 19.47 -5.65
CA ASP A 2 12.88 19.26 -4.22
C ASP A 2 13.68 17.96 -4.04
N THR A 3 14.86 18.05 -3.43
CA THR A 3 15.72 16.88 -3.20
C THR A 3 15.09 16.04 -2.10
N ARG A 4 14.22 15.12 -2.49
CA ARG A 4 13.51 14.23 -1.56
C ARG A 4 14.50 13.36 -0.80
N GLN A 5 14.64 13.65 0.49
CA GLN A 5 15.32 12.82 1.47
C GLN A 5 14.24 12.15 2.32
N PRO A 6 13.75 10.94 1.96
CA PRO A 6 12.62 10.30 2.66
C PRO A 6 12.88 10.01 4.14
N TYR A 7 14.13 10.14 4.60
CA TYR A 7 14.57 9.96 5.98
C TYR A 7 15.16 11.25 6.60
N GLU A 8 14.89 12.42 5.99
CA GLU A 8 15.35 13.70 6.53
C GLU A 8 14.82 13.91 7.96
N GLY A 9 15.73 14.14 8.90
CA GLY A 9 15.41 14.25 10.33
C GLY A 9 15.37 12.92 11.09
N GLU A 10 15.44 11.77 10.41
CA GLU A 10 15.53 10.46 11.07
C GLU A 10 17.01 10.10 11.35
N ASN A 11 17.51 10.49 12.53
CA ASN A 11 18.85 10.10 12.99
C ASN A 11 18.83 8.71 13.64
N PHE A 12 19.13 7.68 12.86
CA PHE A 12 19.30 6.32 13.38
C PHE A 12 20.76 6.00 13.68
N GLU A 13 21.00 5.41 14.85
CA GLU A 13 22.31 4.86 15.21
C GLU A 13 22.69 3.69 14.31
N ASN A 14 24.01 3.49 14.14
CA ASN A 14 24.51 2.29 13.47
C ASN A 14 24.30 1.04 14.34
N LEU A 15 24.39 -0.13 13.71
CA LEU A 15 24.56 -1.38 14.44
C LEU A 15 25.93 -1.39 15.12
N THR A 16 25.98 -1.85 16.36
CA THR A 16 27.23 -1.99 17.12
C THR A 16 28.09 -3.11 16.54
N SER A 17 29.40 -3.07 16.80
CA SER A 17 30.31 -4.13 16.38
C SER A 17 29.92 -5.51 16.93
N ASN A 18 29.36 -5.56 18.15
CA ASN A 18 28.91 -6.81 18.77
C ASN A 18 27.66 -7.37 18.09
N GLU A 19 26.67 -6.52 17.78
CA GLU A 19 25.47 -6.94 17.04
C GLU A 19 25.84 -7.46 15.65
N LEU A 20 26.74 -6.76 14.94
CA LEU A 20 27.23 -7.19 13.63
C LEU A 20 28.02 -8.50 13.71
N ALA A 21 28.85 -8.69 14.74
CA ALA A 21 29.59 -9.93 14.94
C ALA A 21 28.64 -11.11 15.22
N ASN A 22 27.63 -10.91 16.07
CA ASN A 22 26.61 -11.92 16.36
C ASN A 22 25.80 -12.29 15.11
N PHE A 23 25.39 -11.27 14.33
CA PHE A 23 24.68 -11.47 13.08
C PHE A 23 25.50 -12.28 12.07
N LYS A 24 26.78 -11.91 11.87
CA LYS A 24 27.71 -12.65 10.99
C LYS A 24 27.95 -14.08 11.46
N SER A 25 28.13 -14.29 12.77
CA SER A 25 28.26 -15.64 13.33
C SER A 25 27.02 -16.48 13.07
N THR A 26 25.83 -15.88 13.13
CA THR A 26 24.59 -16.58 12.80
C THR A 26 24.55 -16.94 11.33
N LEU A 27 24.84 -15.99 10.43
CA LEU A 27 24.85 -16.23 8.99
C LEU A 27 25.84 -17.31 8.55
N ALA A 28 26.97 -17.47 9.25
CA ALA A 28 27.94 -18.53 8.95
C ALA A 28 27.35 -19.95 9.10
N CYS A 29 26.29 -20.11 9.89
CA CYS A 29 25.57 -21.36 10.09
C CYS A 29 24.34 -21.51 9.17
N TRP A 30 24.03 -20.50 8.35
CA TRP A 30 22.85 -20.47 7.50
C TRP A 30 23.25 -20.52 6.02
N ASN A 31 22.51 -21.29 5.24
CA ASN A 31 22.74 -21.40 3.81
C ASN A 31 21.61 -20.72 3.05
N ARG A 32 21.95 -20.08 1.93
CA ARG A 32 20.95 -19.65 0.95
C ARG A 32 20.19 -20.88 0.46
N LEU A 33 18.87 -20.73 0.31
CA LEU A 33 18.06 -21.78 -0.31
C LEU A 33 18.59 -22.09 -1.73
N PRO A 34 18.61 -23.37 -2.15
CA PRO A 34 19.09 -23.80 -3.46
C PRO A 34 18.03 -23.57 -4.56
N ILE A 35 17.27 -22.49 -4.47
CA ILE A 35 16.18 -22.15 -5.40
C ILE A 35 16.56 -20.90 -6.21
N PRO A 36 15.98 -20.72 -7.42
CA PRO A 36 16.08 -19.45 -8.13
C PRO A 36 15.58 -18.29 -7.28
N LEU A 37 16.13 -17.09 -7.54
CA LEU A 37 15.70 -15.88 -6.86
C LEU A 37 14.22 -15.63 -7.15
N CYS A 38 13.45 -15.42 -6.10
CA CYS A 38 12.05 -15.08 -6.18
C CYS A 38 11.67 -14.22 -4.97
N ILE A 39 10.53 -13.56 -5.07
CA ILE A 39 9.94 -12.76 -3.99
C ILE A 39 8.80 -13.49 -3.27
N LYS A 40 8.66 -14.79 -3.51
CA LYS A 40 7.69 -15.65 -2.83
C LYS A 40 7.96 -15.64 -1.32
N GLN A 41 6.93 -15.90 -0.54
CA GLN A 41 7.07 -16.08 0.90
C GLN A 41 8.15 -17.14 1.18
N PRO A 42 9.01 -16.92 2.20
CA PRO A 42 9.96 -17.93 2.65
C PRO A 42 9.26 -19.26 2.92
N GLN A 43 9.93 -20.37 2.61
CA GLN A 43 9.46 -21.68 3.06
C GLN A 43 9.47 -21.73 4.60
N PRO A 44 8.64 -22.57 5.26
CA PRO A 44 8.50 -22.57 6.72
C PRO A 44 9.82 -22.72 7.52
N ASN A 45 10.86 -23.30 6.92
CA ASN A 45 12.19 -23.49 7.50
C ASN A 45 13.22 -22.44 7.04
N ALA A 46 12.79 -21.35 6.41
CA ALA A 46 13.64 -20.26 5.93
C ALA A 46 13.28 -18.94 6.63
N ILE A 47 14.24 -18.03 6.71
CA ILE A 47 14.04 -16.67 7.22
C ILE A 47 14.70 -15.69 6.27
N SER A 48 14.10 -14.51 6.09
CA SER A 48 14.78 -13.42 5.39
C SER A 48 15.89 -12.82 6.26
N ILE A 49 16.94 -12.28 5.62
CA ILE A 49 18.00 -11.55 6.32
C ILE A 49 17.42 -10.40 7.16
N TYR A 50 16.43 -9.70 6.61
CA TYR A 50 15.73 -8.63 7.32
C TYR A 50 15.08 -9.14 8.61
N LYS A 51 14.32 -10.25 8.54
CA LYS A 51 13.64 -10.84 9.70
C LYS A 51 14.62 -11.44 10.71
N LEU A 52 15.72 -12.01 10.26
CA LEU A 52 16.79 -12.49 11.15
C LEU A 52 17.38 -11.33 11.95
N LEU A 53 17.74 -10.24 11.27
CA LEU A 53 18.32 -9.05 11.88
C LEU A 53 17.30 -8.35 12.80
N GLU A 54 16.04 -8.31 12.39
CA GLU A 54 14.91 -7.83 13.18
C GLU A 54 14.80 -8.56 14.52
N LYS A 55 14.82 -9.90 14.53
CA LYS A 55 14.75 -10.70 15.76
C LYS A 55 15.92 -10.46 16.71
N GLN A 56 17.11 -10.16 16.18
CA GLN A 56 18.30 -9.94 16.99
C GLN A 56 18.31 -8.54 17.62
N ILE A 57 17.96 -7.50 16.84
CA ILE A 57 18.21 -6.10 17.19
C ILE A 57 16.96 -5.37 17.67
N VAL A 58 15.77 -5.67 17.15
CA VAL A 58 14.57 -4.89 17.49
C VAL A 58 14.06 -5.29 18.86
N LYS A 59 14.16 -4.38 19.82
CA LYS A 59 13.54 -4.46 21.16
C LYS A 59 12.41 -3.45 21.29
N ILE A 60 12.55 -2.30 20.65
CA ILE A 60 11.54 -1.26 20.57
C ILE A 60 11.37 -0.80 19.13
N THR A 61 10.24 -0.15 18.83
CA THR A 61 9.90 0.24 17.46
C THR A 61 10.92 1.14 16.78
N SER A 62 11.62 2.00 17.54
CA SER A 62 12.67 2.87 17.00
C SER A 62 13.89 2.11 16.47
N ASP A 63 14.16 0.89 16.94
CA ASP A 63 15.30 0.09 16.49
C ASP A 63 15.20 -0.32 15.01
N ARG A 64 13.97 -0.36 14.47
CA ARG A 64 13.73 -0.66 13.04
C ARG A 64 14.45 0.33 12.12
N GLY A 65 14.67 1.57 12.57
CA GLY A 65 15.45 2.56 11.82
C GLY A 65 16.93 2.18 11.66
N ARG A 66 17.51 1.50 12.66
CA ARG A 66 18.89 1.00 12.62
C ARG A 66 19.04 -0.11 11.56
N ILE A 67 18.01 -0.95 11.43
CA ILE A 67 17.92 -1.97 10.38
C ILE A 67 17.81 -1.33 9.00
N ARG A 68 16.94 -0.34 8.82
CA ARG A 68 16.81 0.40 7.56
C ARG A 68 18.11 1.07 7.17
N ARG A 69 18.85 1.62 8.13
CA ARG A 69 20.17 2.22 7.87
C ARG A 69 21.20 1.20 7.37
N TYR A 70 21.25 0.01 7.97
CA TYR A 70 22.20 -1.04 7.56
C TYR A 70 21.78 -1.74 6.26
N LEU A 71 20.55 -2.24 6.20
CA LEU A 71 20.03 -3.02 5.07
C LEU A 71 19.43 -2.16 3.95
N GLY A 72 19.24 -0.86 4.13
CA GLY A 72 18.72 0.04 3.09
C GLY A 72 19.60 0.08 1.85
N ASN A 73 20.92 -0.10 2.04
CA ASN A 73 21.89 -0.31 0.97
C ASN A 73 22.37 -1.77 0.96
N PHE A 74 21.44 -2.74 1.05
CA PHE A 74 21.76 -4.17 1.16
C PHE A 74 22.83 -4.63 0.16
N THR A 75 22.75 -4.21 -1.10
CA THR A 75 23.70 -4.60 -2.15
C THR A 75 25.12 -4.03 -1.97
N GLN A 76 25.30 -3.14 -1.00
CA GLN A 76 26.59 -2.61 -0.56
C GLN A 76 27.13 -3.32 0.69
N THR A 77 26.33 -4.13 1.40
CA THR A 77 26.79 -4.93 2.53
C THR A 77 27.43 -6.25 2.04
N PRO A 78 28.27 -6.91 2.86
CA PRO A 78 28.87 -8.20 2.49
C PRO A 78 27.84 -9.26 2.13
N GLU A 79 26.70 -9.27 2.81
CA GLU A 79 25.62 -10.25 2.63
C GLU A 79 24.85 -10.03 1.33
N GLY A 80 24.71 -8.78 0.90
CA GLY A 80 23.98 -8.41 -0.31
C GLY A 80 24.83 -8.29 -1.57
N LEU A 81 26.16 -8.28 -1.45
CA LEU A 81 27.09 -8.20 -2.58
C LEU A 81 26.79 -9.22 -3.69
N PRO A 82 26.45 -10.50 -3.41
CA PRO A 82 26.10 -11.48 -4.46
C PRO A 82 24.89 -11.10 -5.31
N TYR A 83 24.02 -10.20 -4.81
CA TYR A 83 22.79 -9.76 -5.49
C TYR A 83 22.95 -8.41 -6.20
N ARG A 84 24.12 -7.79 -6.12
CA ARG A 84 24.38 -6.46 -6.70
C ARG A 84 24.13 -6.43 -8.21
N ASN A 85 24.57 -7.46 -8.94
CA ASN A 85 24.37 -7.51 -10.40
C ASN A 85 22.90 -7.57 -10.76
N LEU A 86 22.10 -8.36 -10.03
CA LEU A 86 20.65 -8.40 -10.22
C LEU A 86 20.03 -7.03 -9.94
N PHE A 87 20.36 -6.41 -8.81
CA PHE A 87 19.84 -5.08 -8.49
C PHE A 87 20.17 -4.06 -9.58
N ASN A 88 21.41 -4.05 -10.09
CA ASN A 88 21.83 -3.16 -11.16
C ASN A 88 21.09 -3.43 -12.48
N GLU A 89 20.85 -4.71 -12.84
CA GLU A 89 20.04 -5.07 -14.01
C GLU A 89 18.65 -4.41 -13.93
N TYR A 90 17.97 -4.57 -12.79
CA TYR A 90 16.63 -4.00 -12.59
C TYR A 90 16.64 -2.48 -12.46
N LEU A 91 17.68 -1.91 -11.86
CA LEU A 91 17.84 -0.46 -11.76
C LEU A 91 18.01 0.17 -13.15
N GLU A 92 18.79 -0.45 -14.03
CA GLU A 92 18.95 0.01 -15.42
C GLU A 92 17.65 -0.10 -16.22
N MET A 93 16.80 -1.11 -15.95
CA MET A 93 15.47 -1.20 -16.57
C MET A 93 14.52 -0.05 -16.17
N LEU A 94 14.77 0.60 -15.04
CA LEU A 94 13.98 1.73 -14.54
C LEU A 94 14.54 3.10 -14.95
N LYS A 95 15.69 3.10 -15.63
CA LYS A 95 16.43 4.30 -15.98
C LYS A 95 15.79 5.01 -17.18
N LEU A 96 15.76 6.33 -17.10
CA LEU A 96 15.36 7.21 -18.18
C LEU A 96 16.61 7.72 -18.91
N THR A 97 16.53 7.81 -20.23
CA THR A 97 17.50 8.57 -21.02
C THR A 97 17.42 10.07 -20.70
N PRO A 98 18.47 10.86 -20.99
CA PRO A 98 18.43 12.32 -20.78
C PRO A 98 17.26 13.02 -21.49
N ILE A 99 16.88 12.54 -22.67
CA ILE A 99 15.76 13.09 -23.44
C ILE A 99 14.44 12.75 -22.75
N GLU A 100 14.30 11.53 -22.23
CA GLU A 100 13.10 11.11 -21.53
C GLU A 100 12.94 11.80 -20.17
N SER A 101 14.04 12.09 -19.46
CA SER A 101 13.98 12.78 -18.18
C SER A 101 13.54 14.24 -18.32
N ILE A 102 13.99 14.95 -19.37
CA ILE A 102 13.53 16.32 -19.68
C ILE A 102 12.01 16.35 -19.89
N ASN A 103 11.46 15.32 -20.52
CA ASN A 103 10.04 15.23 -20.84
C ASN A 103 9.16 14.69 -19.70
N SER A 104 9.76 14.18 -18.61
CA SER A 104 9.05 13.59 -17.48
C SER A 104 9.26 14.42 -16.22
N PRO A 105 8.35 15.36 -15.89
CA PRO A 105 8.50 16.25 -14.74
C PRO A 105 8.48 15.50 -13.39
N TYR A 106 7.98 14.26 -13.38
CA TYR A 106 7.98 13.35 -12.22
C TYR A 106 8.91 12.18 -12.49
N CYS A 107 10.20 12.38 -12.25
CA CYS A 107 11.22 11.34 -12.22
C CYS A 107 12.00 11.40 -10.89
N LEU A 108 12.67 10.30 -10.54
CA LEU A 108 13.61 10.24 -9.43
C LEU A 108 15.00 10.60 -9.96
N CYS A 109 15.63 11.65 -9.42
CA CYS A 109 17.00 12.03 -9.75
C CYS A 109 17.94 11.53 -8.66
N VAL A 110 18.94 10.74 -9.04
CA VAL A 110 20.00 10.25 -8.16
C VAL A 110 21.32 10.82 -8.65
N ASN A 111 21.94 11.65 -7.83
CA ASN A 111 23.23 12.24 -8.15
C ASN A 111 24.32 11.19 -7.89
N SER A 112 25.14 10.87 -8.90
CA SER A 112 26.25 9.90 -8.74
C SER A 112 27.46 10.47 -7.98
N GLY A 113 27.27 11.60 -7.28
CA GLY A 113 28.35 12.31 -6.59
C GLY A 113 29.10 11.40 -5.63
N ASN A 114 30.42 11.30 -5.83
CA ASN A 114 31.38 10.67 -4.93
C ASN A 114 30.98 10.90 -3.46
N ILE A 115 30.65 9.81 -2.77
CA ILE A 115 30.54 9.79 -1.30
C ILE A 115 31.96 9.91 -0.74
N ASN A 116 32.55 11.10 -0.83
CA ASN A 116 33.68 11.45 0.00
C ASN A 116 33.12 11.88 1.35
N ASN A 117 33.20 10.96 2.30
CA ASN A 117 33.12 11.25 3.72
C ASN A 117 33.97 12.48 4.04
N HIS A 118 33.35 13.61 4.36
CA HIS A 118 33.91 14.55 5.34
C HIS A 118 32.80 15.38 5.98
N HIS A 119 32.61 15.13 7.28
CA HIS A 119 32.18 16.15 8.24
C HIS A 119 32.96 17.45 8.00
N GLY A 120 32.26 18.59 7.96
CA GLY A 120 32.92 19.88 8.11
C GLY A 120 32.15 21.08 7.58
N ASN A 121 31.57 21.84 8.51
CA ASN A 121 31.30 23.28 8.45
C ASN A 121 30.51 23.85 7.27
N ASN A 122 29.24 24.15 7.56
CA ASN A 122 28.49 25.21 6.91
C ASN A 122 29.20 26.55 7.10
N ASN A 123 29.79 27.05 6.02
CA ASN A 123 29.79 28.46 5.70
C ASN A 123 29.79 28.56 4.18
N ASN A 124 28.72 29.09 3.59
CA ASN A 124 28.87 30.29 2.76
C ASN A 124 27.53 30.78 2.17
N ASN A 125 27.35 32.09 2.31
CA ASN A 125 26.61 32.94 1.40
C ASN A 125 27.22 32.93 -0.01
N ASN A 126 26.36 33.29 -0.96
CA ASN A 126 26.61 33.81 -2.30
C ASN A 126 26.59 32.82 -3.47
N ASN A 127 25.43 32.81 -4.13
CA ASN A 127 25.23 32.99 -5.57
C ASN A 127 26.50 32.94 -6.44
N ASN A 128 26.57 31.90 -7.28
CA ASN A 128 26.78 32.04 -8.71
C ASN A 128 26.41 30.72 -9.40
N ASP A 129 25.51 30.83 -10.37
CA ASP A 129 25.17 29.78 -11.34
C ASP A 129 26.41 29.42 -12.17
N HIS A 130 27.15 28.41 -11.71
CA HIS A 130 27.94 27.56 -12.59
C HIS A 130 27.41 26.14 -12.44
N ILE A 131 26.70 25.69 -13.48
CA ILE A 131 26.36 24.28 -13.67
C ILE A 131 27.71 23.55 -13.77
N ASN A 132 28.10 22.89 -12.67
CA ASN A 132 29.21 21.95 -12.68
C ASN A 132 28.83 20.79 -13.60
N GLU A 133 29.43 20.73 -14.79
CA GLU A 133 29.27 19.69 -15.82
C GLU A 133 29.78 18.28 -15.41
N ASN A 134 30.04 18.03 -14.12
CA ASN A 134 30.64 16.78 -13.63
C ASN A 134 29.79 16.06 -12.57
N VAL A 135 28.46 16.17 -12.64
CA VAL A 135 27.57 15.30 -11.85
C VAL A 135 26.77 14.45 -12.82
N ASP A 136 27.15 13.17 -12.94
CA ASP A 136 26.36 12.18 -13.66
C ASP A 136 25.04 11.96 -12.91
N ASN A 137 24.03 12.77 -13.21
CA ASN A 137 22.70 12.60 -12.66
C ASN A 137 22.00 11.47 -13.42
N HIS A 138 21.57 10.45 -12.68
CA HIS A 138 20.77 9.37 -13.20
C HIS A 138 19.30 9.61 -12.88
N TYR A 139 18.43 9.47 -13.88
CA TYR A 139 17.00 9.68 -13.75
C TYR A 139 16.27 8.34 -13.86
N TYR A 140 15.28 8.13 -13.01
CA TYR A 140 14.48 6.90 -12.97
C TYR A 140 12.99 7.23 -12.97
N HIS A 141 12.18 6.26 -13.39
CA HIS A 141 10.73 6.35 -13.27
C HIS A 141 10.31 6.57 -11.81
N TYR A 142 9.39 7.52 -11.57
CA TYR A 142 8.83 7.72 -10.24
C TYR A 142 7.78 6.66 -9.88
N LEU A 143 6.88 6.34 -10.83
CA LEU A 143 5.97 5.20 -10.77
C LEU A 143 6.36 4.19 -11.83
N MET A 144 6.15 2.90 -11.53
CA MET A 144 6.49 1.82 -12.46
C MET A 144 5.76 1.99 -13.80
N PRO A 145 6.42 1.79 -14.96
CA PRO A 145 5.77 1.86 -16.27
C PRO A 145 4.52 1.00 -16.40
N ALA A 146 4.50 -0.17 -15.77
CA ALA A 146 3.35 -1.06 -15.76
C ALA A 146 2.08 -0.43 -15.16
N PHE A 147 2.23 0.50 -14.20
CA PHE A 147 1.10 1.22 -13.62
C PHE A 147 0.48 2.21 -14.62
N TYR A 148 1.30 2.97 -15.35
CA TYR A 148 0.79 3.85 -16.41
C TYR A 148 0.13 3.05 -17.53
N ARG A 149 0.69 1.88 -17.87
CA ARG A 149 0.11 0.97 -18.86
C ARG A 149 -1.26 0.44 -18.42
N LEU A 150 -1.45 0.15 -17.14
CA LEU A 150 -2.77 -0.17 -16.57
C LEU A 150 -3.76 0.99 -16.78
N LEU A 151 -3.36 2.24 -16.49
CA LEU A 151 -4.21 3.41 -16.72
C LEU A 151 -4.64 3.53 -18.18
N THR A 152 -3.71 3.35 -19.13
CA THR A 152 -4.01 3.32 -20.57
C THR A 152 -5.09 2.29 -20.88
N TRP A 153 -4.88 1.06 -20.43
CA TRP A 153 -5.77 -0.05 -20.71
C TRP A 153 -7.17 0.16 -20.12
N LEU A 154 -7.27 0.66 -18.89
CA LEU A 154 -8.56 0.97 -18.26
C LEU A 154 -9.35 2.03 -19.05
N ILE A 155 -8.67 3.05 -19.57
CA ILE A 155 -9.28 4.08 -20.43
C ILE A 155 -9.71 3.49 -21.78
N GLU A 156 -8.80 2.78 -22.47
CA GLU A 156 -9.04 2.23 -23.81
C GLU A 156 -10.15 1.17 -23.82
N THR A 157 -10.32 0.44 -22.72
CA THR A 157 -11.40 -0.54 -22.56
C THR A 157 -12.72 0.07 -22.07
N ASN A 158 -12.78 1.41 -21.91
CA ASN A 158 -13.98 2.15 -21.51
C ASN A 158 -14.61 1.61 -20.21
N ARG A 159 -13.76 1.17 -19.27
CA ARG A 159 -14.20 0.62 -17.98
C ARG A 159 -14.49 1.75 -17.01
N GLN A 160 -15.47 1.52 -16.14
CA GLN A 160 -15.63 2.34 -14.94
C GLN A 160 -14.71 1.78 -13.86
N PHE A 161 -13.89 2.64 -13.27
CA PHE A 161 -12.93 2.25 -12.24
C PHE A 161 -12.66 3.39 -11.28
N ALA A 162 -12.23 3.03 -10.09
CA ALA A 162 -11.58 3.93 -9.15
C ALA A 162 -10.25 3.32 -8.70
N ILE A 163 -9.21 4.15 -8.58
CA ILE A 163 -7.93 3.77 -8.01
C ILE A 163 -7.76 4.51 -6.70
N PHE A 164 -7.72 3.75 -5.61
CA PHE A 164 -7.44 4.24 -4.28
C PHE A 164 -5.96 4.05 -4.00
N ILE A 165 -5.19 5.13 -4.06
CA ILE A 165 -3.83 5.12 -3.55
C ILE A 165 -3.92 5.03 -2.03
N ARG A 166 -3.46 3.93 -1.43
CA ARG A 166 -3.54 3.68 0.02
C ARG A 166 -2.16 3.78 0.65
N THR A 167 -1.91 4.79 1.48
CA THR A 167 -0.60 4.97 2.14
C THR A 167 -0.72 5.16 3.64
N TYR A 168 0.30 4.74 4.37
CA TYR A 168 0.52 5.17 5.76
C TYR A 168 1.23 6.54 5.85
N GLY A 169 1.93 6.92 4.78
CA GLY A 169 2.77 8.12 4.70
C GLY A 169 2.16 9.23 3.85
N LYS A 170 3.04 10.12 3.36
CA LYS A 170 2.70 11.36 2.63
C LYS A 170 2.85 11.22 1.10
N ASP A 171 3.19 10.05 0.60
CA ASP A 171 3.52 9.84 -0.81
C ASP A 171 2.33 10.03 -1.76
N GLY A 172 1.10 9.92 -1.25
CA GLY A 172 -0.10 9.96 -2.08
C GLY A 172 -0.24 11.20 -2.95
N GLU A 173 0.00 12.41 -2.42
CA GLU A 173 -0.09 13.65 -3.22
C GLU A 173 0.87 13.62 -4.42
N HIS A 174 2.08 13.12 -4.21
CA HIS A 174 3.07 12.99 -5.28
C HIS A 174 2.66 11.95 -6.32
N ILE A 175 2.06 10.84 -5.90
CA ILE A 175 1.50 9.83 -6.81
C ILE A 175 0.38 10.45 -7.65
N LEU A 176 -0.55 11.20 -7.03
CA LEU A 176 -1.62 11.90 -7.74
C LEU A 176 -1.06 12.89 -8.77
N SER A 177 -0.04 13.68 -8.41
CA SER A 177 0.60 14.61 -9.34
C SER A 177 1.30 13.90 -10.51
N ALA A 178 1.91 12.74 -10.27
CA ALA A 178 2.54 11.95 -11.33
C ALA A 178 1.51 11.36 -12.30
N ILE A 179 0.33 10.99 -11.80
CA ILE A 179 -0.82 10.57 -12.63
C ILE A 179 -1.37 11.79 -13.41
N GLU A 180 -1.48 12.95 -12.77
CA GLU A 180 -1.92 14.18 -13.45
C GLU A 180 -0.97 14.55 -14.61
N ALA A 181 0.34 14.47 -14.39
CA ALA A 181 1.32 14.71 -15.45
C ALA A 181 1.14 13.71 -16.61
N TYR A 182 0.91 12.44 -16.29
CA TYR A 182 0.65 11.40 -17.28
C TYR A 182 -0.59 11.69 -18.14
N ILE A 183 -1.74 12.00 -17.55
CA ILE A 183 -2.97 12.33 -18.29
C ILE A 183 -2.84 13.62 -19.13
N HIS A 184 -1.84 14.45 -18.82
CA HIS A 184 -1.46 15.63 -19.60
C HIS A 184 -0.41 15.34 -20.68
N GLY A 185 -0.08 14.07 -20.93
CA GLY A 185 0.88 13.64 -21.96
C GLY A 185 2.34 13.91 -21.59
N LYS A 186 2.64 14.21 -20.32
CA LYS A 186 3.99 14.55 -19.84
C LYS A 186 4.78 13.33 -19.33
N HIS A 187 4.41 12.13 -19.75
CA HIS A 187 5.22 10.94 -19.48
C HIS A 187 6.01 10.55 -20.74
N SER A 188 7.26 10.19 -20.55
CA SER A 188 8.23 10.04 -21.63
C SER A 188 7.96 8.80 -22.49
N GLN A 189 7.77 7.64 -21.86
CA GLN A 189 7.63 6.34 -22.53
C GLN A 189 6.18 5.91 -22.75
N GLU A 190 5.38 5.86 -21.68
CA GLU A 190 3.94 5.60 -21.76
C GLU A 190 3.18 6.86 -22.18
N LYS A 191 2.22 6.71 -23.10
CA LYS A 191 1.39 7.80 -23.62
C LYS A 191 -0.05 7.61 -23.20
N ALA A 192 -0.59 8.62 -22.53
CA ALA A 192 -2.00 8.65 -22.20
C ALA A 192 -2.84 8.76 -23.49
N PRO A 193 -3.98 8.05 -23.56
CA PRO A 193 -4.98 8.27 -24.60
C PRO A 193 -5.39 9.75 -24.65
N PHE A 194 -5.73 10.26 -25.84
CA PHE A 194 -6.07 11.68 -26.03
C PHE A 194 -7.25 12.16 -25.16
N ASN A 195 -8.15 11.24 -24.84
CA ASN A 195 -9.33 11.44 -24.01
C ASN A 195 -9.08 11.20 -22.51
N ALA A 196 -7.86 10.87 -22.07
CA ALA A 196 -7.57 10.46 -20.68
C ALA A 196 -8.13 11.41 -19.60
N LYS A 197 -8.10 12.72 -19.84
CA LYS A 197 -8.63 13.73 -18.91
C LYS A 197 -10.15 13.65 -18.68
N GLN A 198 -10.89 13.05 -19.61
CA GLN A 198 -12.34 12.86 -19.51
C GLN A 198 -12.67 11.60 -18.70
N TYR A 199 -11.74 10.64 -18.64
CA TYR A 199 -11.93 9.34 -17.99
C TYR A 199 -11.32 9.27 -16.59
N ILE A 200 -10.30 10.08 -16.32
CA ILE A 200 -9.61 10.09 -15.02
C ILE A 200 -9.80 11.44 -14.35
N SER A 201 -10.81 11.52 -13.47
CA SER A 201 -10.88 12.58 -12.46
C SER A 201 -9.90 12.29 -11.33
N ILE A 202 -9.17 13.32 -10.89
CA ILE A 202 -8.27 13.23 -9.74
C ILE A 202 -8.92 13.97 -8.56
N ASP A 203 -9.19 13.25 -7.48
CA ASP A 203 -9.64 13.84 -6.22
C ASP A 203 -8.45 14.14 -5.31
N TYR A 204 -8.15 15.42 -5.15
CA TYR A 204 -7.10 15.92 -4.26
C TYR A 204 -7.56 16.12 -2.81
N THR A 205 -8.79 15.72 -2.48
CA THR A 205 -9.26 15.70 -1.10
C THR A 205 -8.37 14.78 -0.27
N LYS A 206 -7.98 15.24 0.93
CA LYS A 206 -7.25 14.41 1.89
C LYS A 206 -8.24 13.54 2.66
N TRP A 207 -8.28 12.28 2.30
CA TRP A 207 -9.07 11.27 2.98
C TRP A 207 -8.23 10.51 3.99
N TYR A 208 -8.83 10.16 5.13
CA TYR A 208 -8.20 9.37 6.18
C TYR A 208 -9.10 8.20 6.54
N LEU A 209 -8.48 7.06 6.82
CA LEU A 209 -9.15 5.92 7.41
C LEU A 209 -8.50 5.63 8.76
N LYS A 210 -9.21 6.00 9.82
CA LYS A 210 -8.78 5.86 11.22
C LYS A 210 -9.36 4.59 11.82
N ARG A 211 -8.65 4.06 12.83
CA ARG A 211 -9.02 2.85 13.55
C ARG A 211 -9.11 3.11 15.05
N SER A 212 -9.88 2.28 15.73
CA SER A 212 -10.11 2.32 17.17
C SER A 212 -10.23 0.91 17.74
N ASP A 213 -9.85 0.75 19.01
CA ASP A 213 -10.07 -0.48 19.79
C ASP A 213 -11.50 -0.59 20.32
N HIS A 214 -12.26 0.50 20.23
CA HIS A 214 -13.64 0.63 20.70
C HIS A 214 -14.55 1.08 19.56
N GLU A 215 -15.81 0.66 19.58
CA GLU A 215 -16.79 1.08 18.58
C GLU A 215 -16.96 2.61 18.55
N PRO A 216 -17.00 3.25 17.37
CA PRO A 216 -16.85 2.64 16.05
C PRO A 216 -15.39 2.22 15.75
N LEU A 217 -15.19 0.98 15.28
CA LEU A 217 -13.84 0.46 14.96
C LEU A 217 -13.15 1.20 13.81
N PHE A 218 -13.92 1.82 12.92
CA PHE A 218 -13.44 2.52 11.74
C PHE A 218 -14.03 3.92 11.67
N GLN A 219 -13.24 4.86 11.16
CA GLN A 219 -13.70 6.21 10.88
C GLN A 219 -13.13 6.67 9.54
N PHE A 220 -13.98 6.81 8.54
CA PHE A 220 -13.61 7.39 7.25
C PHE A 220 -13.85 8.90 7.30
N ILE A 221 -12.79 9.67 7.14
CA ILE A 221 -12.75 11.11 7.44
C ILE A 221 -12.24 11.87 6.23
N LYS A 222 -12.79 13.06 6.04
CA LYS A 222 -12.35 14.04 5.05
C LYS A 222 -11.71 15.26 5.73
N GLU A 223 -10.52 15.68 5.30
CA GLU A 223 -9.98 17.01 5.65
C GLU A 223 -10.77 18.09 4.92
N ILE A 224 -11.26 19.08 5.67
CA ILE A 224 -11.92 20.26 5.10
C ILE A 224 -10.88 21.38 5.04
N PRO A 225 -10.74 22.08 3.90
CA PRO A 225 -9.91 23.28 3.83
C PRO A 225 -10.44 24.32 4.81
N ASN A 226 -9.58 24.82 5.69
CA ASN A 226 -9.98 25.88 6.61
C ASN A 226 -10.26 27.15 5.79
N LYS A 227 -11.51 27.65 5.81
CA LYS A 227 -11.88 28.89 5.11
C LYS A 227 -11.36 30.13 5.83
N ASP A 228 -11.08 30.02 7.13
CA ASP A 228 -10.54 31.09 7.95
C ASP A 228 -9.09 30.75 8.33
N GLN A 229 -8.12 31.45 7.72
CA GLN A 229 -6.67 31.28 7.94
C GLN A 229 -6.22 31.58 9.40
N LEU A 230 -7.15 31.89 10.30
CA LEU A 230 -6.90 32.30 11.68
C LEU A 230 -6.92 31.13 12.69
N ASP A 231 -7.47 29.97 12.33
CA ASP A 231 -7.35 28.75 13.14
C ASP A 231 -6.37 27.77 12.48
N PRO A 232 -5.19 27.52 13.06
CA PRO A 232 -4.20 26.60 12.48
C PRO A 232 -4.62 25.12 12.56
N ASN A 233 -5.75 24.79 13.18
CA ASN A 233 -6.20 23.42 13.31
C ASN A 233 -6.87 22.91 12.04
N LYS A 234 -6.41 21.75 11.56
CA LYS A 234 -7.05 21.01 10.48
C LYS A 234 -8.48 20.64 10.91
N GLN A 235 -9.46 21.04 10.11
CA GLN A 235 -10.83 20.62 10.33
C GLN A 235 -11.09 19.29 9.63
N PHE A 236 -11.74 18.37 10.34
CA PHE A 236 -12.06 17.04 9.86
C PHE A 236 -13.57 16.83 9.88
N MET A 237 -14.11 16.25 8.81
CA MET A 237 -15.49 15.80 8.71
C MET A 237 -15.51 14.28 8.75
N ASN A 238 -16.24 13.72 9.71
CA ASN A 238 -16.53 12.30 9.69
C ASN A 238 -17.56 12.00 8.58
N ILE A 239 -17.24 11.03 7.73
CA ILE A 239 -18.03 10.69 6.54
C ILE A 239 -18.83 9.42 6.79
N SER A 240 -18.20 8.40 7.36
CA SER A 240 -18.89 7.22 7.86
C SER A 240 -18.03 6.44 8.84
N ASN A 241 -18.71 5.75 9.76
CA ASN A 241 -18.15 4.80 10.70
C ASN A 241 -18.50 3.34 10.37
N ASN A 242 -19.42 3.14 9.42
CA ASN A 242 -19.98 1.83 9.11
C ASN A 242 -19.24 1.22 7.91
N PRO A 243 -18.59 0.05 8.05
CA PRO A 243 -17.92 -0.63 6.94
C PRO A 243 -18.75 -0.81 5.66
N ASN A 244 -20.05 -1.11 5.78
CA ASN A 244 -20.91 -1.26 4.61
C ASN A 244 -21.11 0.07 3.90
N GLU A 245 -21.32 1.16 4.65
CA GLU A 245 -21.43 2.49 4.05
C GLU A 245 -20.12 2.93 3.41
N ILE A 246 -18.98 2.68 4.06
CA ILE A 246 -17.65 2.97 3.49
C ILE A 246 -17.45 2.20 2.19
N TYR A 247 -17.75 0.90 2.17
CA TYR A 247 -17.71 0.08 0.95
C TYR A 247 -18.59 0.69 -0.13
N GLN A 248 -19.85 1.02 0.16
CA GLN A 248 -20.79 1.62 -0.81
C GLN A 248 -20.33 3.01 -1.31
N ILE A 249 -19.71 3.82 -0.46
CA ILE A 249 -19.10 5.10 -0.86
C ILE A 249 -17.95 4.83 -1.83
N TRP A 250 -17.09 3.85 -1.54
CA TRP A 250 -15.94 3.51 -2.37
C TRP A 250 -16.36 2.90 -3.71
N SER A 251 -17.36 2.02 -3.71
CA SER A 251 -17.91 1.39 -4.92
C SER A 251 -18.57 2.37 -5.89
N LYS A 252 -18.92 3.58 -5.44
CA LYS A 252 -19.47 4.66 -6.27
C LYS A 252 -18.42 5.64 -6.78
N GLN A 253 -17.16 5.51 -6.37
CA GLN A 253 -16.10 6.40 -6.83
C GLN A 253 -15.71 6.10 -8.27
N ILE A 254 -15.22 7.14 -8.96
CA ILE A 254 -14.64 7.06 -10.30
C ILE A 254 -13.36 7.90 -10.32
N GLY A 255 -12.34 7.41 -11.01
CA GLY A 255 -11.07 8.13 -11.19
C GLY A 255 -9.99 7.71 -10.19
N VAL A 256 -9.23 8.66 -9.66
CA VAL A 256 -8.14 8.39 -8.72
C VAL A 256 -8.24 9.28 -7.50
N LEU A 257 -8.06 8.68 -6.32
CA LEU A 257 -7.99 9.39 -5.05
C LEU A 257 -6.92 8.77 -4.15
N HIS A 258 -6.56 9.50 -3.10
CA HIS A 258 -5.62 9.04 -2.08
C HIS A 258 -6.30 8.98 -0.71
N VAL A 259 -6.08 7.88 0.01
CA VAL A 259 -6.55 7.66 1.39
C VAL A 259 -5.35 7.34 2.27
N ILE A 260 -5.25 8.06 3.39
CA ILE A 260 -4.21 7.88 4.40
C ILE A 260 -4.72 6.92 5.49
N ASP A 261 -4.11 5.75 5.58
CA ASP A 261 -4.36 4.76 6.61
C ASP A 261 -3.71 5.12 7.96
N ASP A 262 -4.21 4.53 9.04
CA ASP A 262 -3.77 4.87 10.39
C ASP A 262 -2.46 4.18 10.81
N PHE A 263 -1.34 4.79 10.41
CA PHE A 263 -0.01 4.28 10.77
C PHE A 263 0.21 4.23 12.28
N ASN A 264 -0.29 5.23 13.02
CA ASN A 264 -0.07 5.31 14.46
C ASN A 264 -0.80 4.18 15.18
N TYR A 265 -2.03 3.87 14.75
CA TYR A 265 -2.76 2.71 15.25
C TYR A 265 -2.06 1.39 14.91
N TRP A 266 -1.62 1.20 13.66
CA TRP A 266 -0.88 -0.02 13.29
C TRP A 266 0.41 -0.19 14.09
N LYS A 267 1.14 0.91 14.29
CA LYS A 267 2.38 0.97 15.09
C LYS A 267 2.14 0.67 16.56
N SER A 268 1.08 1.22 17.19
CA SER A 268 0.77 0.96 18.60
C SER A 268 0.38 -0.49 18.86
N HIS A 269 -0.06 -1.19 17.82
CA HIS A 269 -0.41 -2.61 17.84
C HIS A 269 0.71 -3.51 17.32
N ASN A 270 1.97 -3.07 17.48
CA ASN A 270 3.15 -3.85 17.11
C ASN A 270 3.16 -4.31 15.64
N TYR A 271 2.55 -3.55 14.74
CA TYR A 271 2.44 -3.87 13.32
C TYR A 271 1.65 -5.16 13.02
N HIS A 272 0.77 -5.58 13.94
CA HIS A 272 -0.06 -6.75 13.74
C HIS A 272 -1.09 -6.51 12.62
N TYR A 273 -1.34 -7.54 11.80
CA TYR A 273 -2.21 -7.42 10.62
C TYR A 273 -3.64 -7.00 10.95
N LYS A 274 -4.19 -7.45 12.09
CA LYS A 274 -5.51 -7.02 12.60
C LYS A 274 -5.62 -5.52 12.89
N SER A 275 -4.52 -4.78 12.82
CA SER A 275 -4.48 -3.33 13.01
C SER A 275 -3.95 -2.61 11.76
N SER A 276 -3.80 -3.35 10.65
CA SER A 276 -3.26 -2.86 9.39
C SER A 276 -4.35 -2.24 8.48
N LYS A 277 -4.11 -2.12 7.17
CA LYS A 277 -5.03 -1.48 6.22
C LYS A 277 -6.28 -2.36 6.05
N PRO A 278 -7.48 -1.91 6.45
CA PRO A 278 -8.68 -2.68 6.21
C PRO A 278 -9.04 -2.69 4.72
N LEU A 279 -9.45 -3.87 4.25
CA LEU A 279 -10.08 -4.10 2.96
C LEU A 279 -11.40 -4.85 3.16
N TRP A 280 -12.49 -4.21 2.76
CA TRP A 280 -13.81 -4.82 2.71
C TRP A 280 -14.12 -5.30 1.30
N PHE A 281 -14.65 -6.51 1.20
CA PHE A 281 -15.10 -7.09 -0.06
C PHE A 281 -16.41 -7.86 0.11
N ASN A 282 -17.14 -8.01 -1.00
CA ASN A 282 -18.40 -8.75 -1.04
C ASN A 282 -18.36 -9.80 -2.16
N PRO A 283 -18.28 -11.11 -1.84
CA PRO A 283 -18.32 -12.19 -2.82
C PRO A 283 -19.57 -12.21 -3.70
N TYR A 284 -20.67 -11.67 -3.19
CA TYR A 284 -21.97 -11.68 -3.86
C TYR A 284 -22.25 -10.41 -4.67
N ASP A 285 -21.30 -9.47 -4.77
CA ASP A 285 -21.44 -8.27 -5.61
C ASP A 285 -21.00 -8.58 -7.05
N PRO A 286 -21.94 -8.78 -8.01
CA PRO A 286 -21.57 -9.15 -9.37
C PRO A 286 -21.12 -7.96 -10.22
N TYR A 287 -21.17 -6.74 -9.67
CA TYR A 287 -20.94 -5.50 -10.42
C TYR A 287 -19.64 -4.82 -10.03
N ILE A 288 -19.23 -4.94 -8.76
CA ILE A 288 -18.09 -4.21 -8.22
C ILE A 288 -17.07 -5.18 -7.63
N GLN A 289 -15.81 -5.01 -8.05
CA GLN A 289 -14.67 -5.73 -7.51
C GLN A 289 -13.62 -4.74 -7.00
N HIS A 290 -13.38 -4.75 -5.70
CA HIS A 290 -12.28 -4.00 -5.10
C HIS A 290 -11.02 -4.88 -5.09
N ILE A 291 -9.93 -4.40 -5.69
CA ILE A 291 -8.64 -5.11 -5.72
C ILE A 291 -7.59 -4.27 -5.02
N LEU A 292 -6.92 -4.84 -4.00
CA LEU A 292 -5.79 -4.18 -3.33
C LEU A 292 -4.45 -4.75 -3.81
N PHE A 293 -3.57 -3.86 -4.25
CA PHE A 293 -2.17 -4.17 -4.55
C PHE A 293 -1.28 -3.60 -3.46
N ASP A 294 -0.46 -4.45 -2.86
CA ASP A 294 0.58 -4.01 -1.93
C ASP A 294 1.75 -5.02 -1.99
N ASP A 295 2.97 -4.51 -1.95
CA ASP A 295 4.19 -5.31 -2.07
C ASP A 295 4.54 -6.05 -0.78
N ASN A 296 3.90 -5.68 0.34
CA ASN A 296 4.15 -6.24 1.66
C ASN A 296 2.99 -7.07 2.22
N ILE A 297 2.10 -7.60 1.36
CA ILE A 297 1.10 -8.59 1.79
C ILE A 297 1.81 -9.92 2.02
N ARG A 298 1.88 -10.38 3.28
CA ARG A 298 2.59 -11.60 3.69
C ARG A 298 1.81 -12.31 4.80
N PHE A 299 1.61 -13.62 4.66
CA PHE A 299 0.87 -14.43 5.64
C PHE A 299 1.81 -15.23 6.55
N GLU A 300 2.76 -14.52 7.15
CA GLU A 300 3.72 -15.10 8.09
C GLU A 300 3.08 -15.41 9.45
N GLU A 301 3.64 -16.37 10.18
CA GLU A 301 3.18 -16.73 11.54
C GLU A 301 3.36 -15.58 12.55
N ASP A 302 4.27 -14.64 12.29
CA ASP A 302 4.53 -13.50 13.17
C ASP A 302 3.46 -12.40 13.11
N GLY A 303 2.45 -12.56 12.23
CA GLY A 303 1.32 -11.64 12.10
C GLY A 303 1.65 -10.30 11.46
N SER A 304 2.86 -10.13 10.89
CA SER A 304 3.28 -8.89 10.24
C SER A 304 2.81 -8.81 8.78
N ASN A 305 1.49 -8.70 8.59
CA ASN A 305 0.85 -8.44 7.31
C ASN A 305 0.34 -6.99 7.26
N VAL A 306 0.22 -6.42 6.06
CA VAL A 306 -0.19 -5.03 5.83
C VAL A 306 -1.68 -4.88 5.48
N ILE A 307 -2.38 -6.00 5.31
CA ILE A 307 -3.81 -6.04 5.00
C ILE A 307 -4.62 -6.73 6.11
N ASP A 308 -5.78 -6.15 6.40
CA ASP A 308 -6.80 -6.67 7.31
C ASP A 308 -8.09 -6.91 6.50
N LEU A 309 -8.49 -8.16 6.34
CA LEU A 309 -9.53 -8.55 5.38
C LEU A 309 -10.87 -8.78 6.07
N TYR A 310 -11.90 -8.15 5.51
CA TYR A 310 -13.26 -8.25 5.99
C TYR A 310 -14.21 -8.63 4.85
N GLN A 311 -14.90 -9.75 5.02
CA GLN A 311 -15.98 -10.15 4.14
C GLN A 311 -17.29 -9.49 4.60
N LEU A 312 -17.98 -8.79 3.72
CA LEU A 312 -19.31 -8.22 4.00
C LEU A 312 -20.39 -9.29 3.78
N ASN A 313 -21.34 -9.38 4.71
CA ASN A 313 -22.49 -10.28 4.62
C ASN A 313 -23.67 -9.51 4.03
N THR A 314 -23.88 -9.61 2.73
CA THR A 314 -25.03 -8.98 2.05
C THR A 314 -26.11 -10.00 1.71
N THR A 315 -26.57 -10.78 2.68
CA THR A 315 -27.93 -11.34 2.61
C THR A 315 -28.90 -10.38 3.28
N THR A 316 -29.13 -9.22 2.67
CA THR A 316 -30.37 -8.47 2.97
C THR A 316 -31.51 -9.14 2.21
N THR A 317 -31.96 -10.30 2.71
CA THR A 317 -33.36 -10.70 2.51
C THR A 317 -34.20 -9.70 3.29
N THR A 318 -34.71 -8.69 2.61
CA THR A 318 -35.81 -7.85 3.06
C THR A 318 -37.05 -8.74 3.19
N THR A 319 -37.14 -9.54 4.26
CA THR A 319 -38.43 -10.03 4.72
C THR A 319 -39.17 -8.85 5.31
N SER A 320 -39.97 -8.20 4.46
CA SER A 320 -41.08 -7.35 4.90
C SER A 320 -42.06 -8.21 5.70
N SER A 321 -41.79 -8.40 6.99
CA SER A 321 -42.77 -8.92 7.93
C SER A 321 -43.77 -7.81 8.21
N SER A 322 -44.83 -7.77 7.41
CA SER A 322 -46.08 -7.10 7.73
C SER A 322 -46.62 -7.71 9.03
N SER A 323 -46.45 -7.00 10.14
CA SER A 323 -47.06 -7.34 11.43
C SER A 323 -48.54 -6.95 11.40
N SER A 324 -49.38 -7.87 10.92
CA SER A 324 -50.80 -7.88 11.24
C SER A 324 -50.97 -8.34 12.69
N SER A 325 -51.40 -7.39 13.51
CA SER A 325 -51.85 -7.56 14.88
C SER A 325 -53.00 -8.56 15.01
N ASN A 326 -52.89 -9.50 15.96
CA ASN A 326 -54.02 -9.98 16.76
C ASN A 326 -53.57 -10.83 17.96
N GLY A 327 -53.80 -10.28 19.16
CA GLY A 327 -54.60 -10.95 20.20
C GLY A 327 -54.04 -12.15 20.97
N ASN A 328 -53.54 -11.83 22.18
CA ASN A 328 -53.94 -12.36 23.48
C ASN A 328 -53.49 -13.78 23.93
N GLY A 329 -52.70 -13.82 25.02
CA GLY A 329 -52.45 -15.02 25.82
C GLY A 329 -51.35 -14.84 26.85
N ASN A 330 -51.71 -14.44 28.07
CA ASN A 330 -50.86 -14.44 29.27
C ASN A 330 -50.18 -15.80 29.48
N ASN A 331 -48.89 -15.78 29.85
CA ASN A 331 -48.41 -16.44 31.07
C ASN A 331 -46.98 -16.00 31.41
N ASN A 332 -46.83 -15.58 32.67
CA ASN A 332 -45.58 -15.26 33.34
C ASN A 332 -44.66 -16.48 33.37
N ASN A 333 -43.37 -16.27 33.14
CA ASN A 333 -42.30 -16.88 33.92
C ASN A 333 -41.05 -16.01 33.77
N ASP A 334 -40.46 -15.71 34.92
CA ASP A 334 -39.20 -15.02 35.11
C ASP A 334 -38.06 -15.77 34.43
N ASP A 335 -37.29 -15.04 33.62
CA ASP A 335 -35.84 -15.21 33.44
C ASP A 335 -35.33 -13.92 32.77
N ASP A 336 -34.57 -13.13 33.53
CA ASP A 336 -33.82 -11.96 33.06
C ASP A 336 -32.68 -12.45 32.15
N ASP A 337 -32.96 -12.63 30.87
CA ASP A 337 -31.96 -12.56 29.83
C ASP A 337 -32.19 -11.26 29.04
N ASP A 338 -31.32 -10.30 29.31
CA ASP A 338 -31.17 -9.04 28.62
C ASP A 338 -30.82 -9.33 27.15
N ILE A 339 -31.86 -9.58 26.33
CA ILE A 339 -31.79 -9.54 24.87
C ILE A 339 -31.59 -8.07 24.50
N THR A 340 -30.36 -7.60 24.71
CA THR A 340 -29.79 -6.55 23.89
C THR A 340 -29.68 -7.14 22.49
N SER A 341 -30.67 -6.78 21.66
CA SER A 341 -30.57 -6.87 20.21
C SER A 341 -29.40 -6.00 19.76
N SER A 342 -28.18 -6.51 19.90
CA SER A 342 -26.99 -5.93 19.29
C SER A 342 -27.17 -6.14 17.80
N GLU A 343 -27.28 -5.04 17.05
CA GLU A 343 -27.21 -5.05 15.59
C GLU A 343 -25.96 -5.85 15.22
N SER A 344 -26.15 -7.09 14.75
CA SER A 344 -25.02 -7.97 14.43
C SER A 344 -24.20 -7.27 13.36
N ASN A 345 -22.98 -6.84 13.66
CA ASN A 345 -22.08 -6.22 12.69
C ASN A 345 -22.03 -7.11 11.43
N HIS A 346 -22.54 -6.60 10.30
CA HIS A 346 -22.80 -7.36 9.05
C HIS A 346 -21.52 -7.66 8.25
N TYR A 347 -20.40 -7.89 8.92
CA TYR A 347 -19.11 -8.17 8.30
C TYR A 347 -18.29 -9.12 9.17
N HIS A 348 -17.51 -9.97 8.52
CA HIS A 348 -16.70 -11.01 9.14
C HIS A 348 -15.22 -10.76 8.86
N HIS A 349 -14.44 -10.60 9.91
CA HIS A 349 -12.98 -10.53 9.84
C HIS A 349 -12.39 -11.91 9.50
N LEU A 350 -11.50 -11.97 8.52
CA LEU A 350 -10.84 -13.22 8.10
C LEU A 350 -9.50 -13.44 8.79
N ASP A 351 -9.24 -14.65 9.26
CA ASP A 351 -7.89 -15.03 9.69
C ASP A 351 -6.93 -15.20 8.49
N ASN A 352 -5.64 -15.40 8.76
CA ASN A 352 -4.64 -15.55 7.68
C ASN A 352 -4.95 -16.72 6.73
N LYS A 353 -5.44 -17.86 7.25
CA LYS A 353 -5.74 -19.03 6.43
C LYS A 353 -6.95 -18.80 5.53
N GLU A 354 -7.94 -18.08 6.04
CA GLU A 354 -9.11 -17.68 5.27
C GLU A 354 -8.75 -16.61 4.24
N ALA A 355 -7.99 -15.59 4.65
CA ALA A 355 -7.49 -14.53 3.79
C ALA A 355 -6.72 -15.09 2.58
N MET A 356 -5.81 -16.05 2.80
CA MET A 356 -5.02 -16.69 1.72
C MET A 356 -5.89 -17.27 0.59
N LYS A 357 -7.13 -17.70 0.87
CA LYS A 357 -8.04 -18.24 -0.15
C LYS A 357 -8.54 -17.17 -1.13
N TRP A 358 -8.44 -15.90 -0.75
CA TRP A 358 -8.90 -14.74 -1.51
C TRP A 358 -7.77 -14.03 -2.28
N GLU A 359 -6.55 -14.57 -2.24
CA GLU A 359 -5.43 -14.10 -3.06
C GLU A 359 -5.71 -14.31 -4.55
N ASN A 360 -5.32 -13.34 -5.38
CA ASN A 360 -5.65 -13.28 -6.80
C ASN A 360 -7.16 -13.24 -7.07
N ILE A 361 -7.96 -12.78 -6.10
CA ILE A 361 -9.38 -12.43 -6.26
C ILE A 361 -9.60 -10.99 -5.77
N TYR A 362 -9.32 -10.71 -4.49
CA TYR A 362 -9.52 -9.38 -3.89
C TYR A 362 -8.23 -8.64 -3.55
N TYR A 363 -7.10 -9.35 -3.55
CA TYR A 363 -5.80 -8.73 -3.38
C TYR A 363 -4.73 -9.54 -4.11
N VAL A 364 -3.62 -8.88 -4.42
CA VAL A 364 -2.48 -9.49 -5.10
C VAL A 364 -1.21 -9.08 -4.36
N GLN A 365 -0.40 -10.08 -3.97
CA GLN A 365 0.96 -9.85 -3.51
C GLN A 365 1.80 -9.38 -4.71
N ALA A 366 2.19 -8.11 -4.73
CA ALA A 366 2.85 -7.51 -5.90
C ALA A 366 4.27 -8.07 -6.10
N ASP A 367 4.54 -8.62 -7.28
CA ASP A 367 5.89 -9.05 -7.70
C ASP A 367 6.68 -7.88 -8.26
N LEU A 368 7.45 -7.22 -7.38
CA LEU A 368 8.27 -6.07 -7.74
C LEU A 368 9.22 -6.36 -8.90
N LEU A 369 9.79 -7.56 -8.98
CA LEU A 369 10.69 -7.92 -10.07
C LEU A 369 9.88 -8.09 -11.36
N ASN A 370 8.75 -8.79 -11.32
CA ASN A 370 7.95 -8.98 -12.51
C ASN A 370 7.29 -7.67 -13.00
N ILE A 371 6.91 -6.76 -12.10
CA ILE A 371 6.38 -5.43 -12.43
C ILE A 371 7.36 -4.62 -13.26
N ILE A 372 8.66 -4.71 -12.97
CA ILE A 372 9.71 -4.00 -13.71
C ILE A 372 9.89 -4.63 -15.11
N LYS A 373 9.81 -5.96 -15.21
CA LYS A 373 10.04 -6.70 -16.46
C LYS A 373 8.84 -6.73 -17.40
N ASN A 374 7.63 -6.75 -16.85
CA ASN A 374 6.40 -6.89 -17.61
C ASN A 374 5.54 -5.63 -17.48
N ARG A 375 5.47 -4.85 -18.56
CA ARG A 375 4.60 -3.65 -18.64
C ARG A 375 3.11 -3.97 -18.52
N ASN A 376 2.68 -5.19 -18.80
CA ASN A 376 1.28 -5.60 -18.66
C ASN A 376 0.98 -6.26 -17.30
N TYR A 377 1.94 -6.31 -16.37
CA TYR A 377 1.79 -7.02 -15.08
C TYR A 377 0.46 -6.73 -14.37
N PHE A 378 0.14 -5.46 -14.17
CA PHE A 378 -1.10 -5.12 -13.45
C PHE A 378 -2.37 -5.44 -14.24
N ILE A 379 -2.32 -5.34 -15.58
CA ILE A 379 -3.45 -5.73 -16.45
C ILE A 379 -3.72 -7.23 -16.31
N GLU A 380 -2.66 -8.03 -16.39
CA GLU A 380 -2.75 -9.48 -16.21
C GLU A 380 -3.31 -9.84 -14.84
N LYS A 381 -2.87 -9.15 -13.78
CA LYS A 381 -3.36 -9.35 -12.41
C LYS A 381 -4.81 -8.93 -12.21
N VAL A 382 -5.24 -7.82 -12.81
CA VAL A 382 -6.67 -7.42 -12.78
C VAL A 382 -7.53 -8.45 -13.50
N ASN A 383 -7.13 -8.90 -14.70
CA ASN A 383 -7.87 -9.92 -15.44
C ASN A 383 -7.92 -11.26 -14.69
N GLU A 384 -6.84 -11.66 -14.03
CA GLU A 384 -6.79 -12.86 -13.18
C GLU A 384 -7.78 -12.75 -12.02
N CYS A 385 -7.77 -11.62 -11.30
CA CYS A 385 -8.72 -11.33 -10.23
C CYS A 385 -10.18 -11.40 -10.69
N GLU A 386 -10.50 -10.79 -11.82
CA GLU A 386 -11.86 -10.78 -12.39
C GLU A 386 -12.32 -12.15 -12.84
N PHE A 387 -11.43 -12.88 -13.52
CA PHE A 387 -11.71 -14.26 -13.92
C PHE A 387 -12.00 -15.14 -12.71
N ASN A 388 -11.17 -15.07 -11.67
CA ASN A 388 -11.33 -15.88 -10.47
C ASN A 388 -12.61 -15.51 -9.69
N LEU A 389 -12.95 -14.22 -9.62
CA LEU A 389 -14.20 -13.78 -9.00
C LEU A 389 -15.42 -14.31 -9.75
N ASP A 390 -15.43 -14.22 -11.08
CA ASP A 390 -16.50 -14.76 -11.93
C ASP A 390 -16.70 -16.27 -11.71
N GLN A 391 -15.61 -17.04 -11.56
CA GLN A 391 -15.71 -18.47 -11.24
C GLN A 391 -16.36 -18.72 -9.87
N ILE A 392 -16.00 -17.93 -8.86
CA ILE A 392 -16.57 -18.03 -7.51
C ILE A 392 -18.05 -17.66 -7.52
N GLN A 393 -18.42 -16.58 -8.20
CA GLN A 393 -19.82 -16.12 -8.28
C GLN A 393 -20.69 -17.11 -9.04
N LYS A 394 -20.16 -17.77 -10.08
CA LYS A 394 -20.85 -18.88 -10.75
C LYS A 394 -21.12 -20.04 -9.80
N GLN A 395 -20.17 -20.39 -8.93
CA GLN A 395 -20.40 -21.44 -7.94
C GLN A 395 -21.49 -21.06 -6.93
N PHE A 396 -21.53 -19.80 -6.50
CA PHE A 396 -22.58 -19.30 -5.60
C PHE A 396 -23.97 -19.24 -6.25
N ASN A 397 -24.04 -18.96 -7.55
CA ASN A 397 -25.30 -18.87 -8.31
C ASN A 397 -25.83 -20.22 -8.82
N ILE A 398 -25.21 -21.35 -8.45
CA ILE A 398 -25.64 -22.72 -8.83
C ILE A 398 -26.54 -23.38 -7.75
N ILE A 399 -26.97 -22.65 -6.71
CA ILE A 399 -27.96 -23.15 -5.71
C ILE A 399 -29.38 -22.71 -6.06
#